data_AF-A0A7R9AUZ5-F1
#
_entry.id   AF-A0A7R9AUZ5-F1
#
_cell.length_a   1.000
_cell.length_b   1.000
_cell.length_c   1.000
_cell.angle_alpha   90.00
_cell.angle_beta   90.00
_cell.angle_gamma   90.00
#
_symmetry.space_group_name_H-M   'P 1'
#
loop_
_entity.id
_entity.type
_entity.pdbx_description
1 polymer ?
#
loop_
_entity_poly.entity_id
_entity_poly.type
_entity_poly.pdbx_seq_one_letter_code
_entity_poly.pdbx_strand_id
1 'polypeptide(L)'
;MPKSLGCFGTKCSKCGLSFSKNDFVMRAKTKIYHIECFRCSACERQLIPGDEFALREDGLFCKEDHEVLEKATNSENNNNTTNVNNNNSSNHNNNNEGSNSVVLSSTAEDGAIEVQISVG
;
A
#
# COMPACT_ATOMS: atom_id res chain seq x y z
N MET A 1 -4.49 -24.56 31.67
CA MET A 1 -4.10 -24.13 30.32
C MET A 1 -2.74 -23.44 30.42
N PRO A 2 -1.60 -24.09 30.08
CA PRO A 2 -0.30 -23.46 30.24
C PRO A 2 -0.14 -22.32 29.23
N LYS A 3 0.27 -21.16 29.74
CA LYS A 3 0.50 -19.93 28.97
C LYS A 3 1.76 -20.12 28.13
N SER A 4 1.60 -20.14 26.81
CA SER A 4 2.70 -20.09 25.85
C SER A 4 3.42 -18.76 26.02
N LEU A 5 4.56 -18.82 26.72
CA LEU A 5 5.56 -17.75 26.80
C LEU A 5 5.76 -17.21 25.38
N GLY A 6 5.28 -15.99 25.15
CA GLY A 6 5.42 -15.30 23.89
C GLY A 6 6.90 -15.12 23.61
N CYS A 7 7.44 -15.97 22.75
CA CYS A 7 8.76 -15.72 22.18
C CYS A 7 8.70 -14.33 21.55
N PHE A 8 9.60 -13.44 21.98
CA PHE A 8 9.85 -12.11 21.41
C PHE A 8 10.43 -12.21 19.98
N GLY A 9 9.98 -13.20 19.21
CA GLY A 9 10.36 -13.42 17.83
C GLY A 9 9.49 -12.59 16.90
N THR A 10 10.05 -12.30 15.73
CA THR A 10 9.34 -11.64 14.64
C THR A 10 8.04 -12.39 14.31
N LYS A 11 6.93 -11.64 14.23
CA LYS A 11 5.60 -12.15 13.89
C LYS A 11 5.06 -11.40 12.68
N CYS A 12 4.20 -12.06 11.92
CA CYS A 12 3.50 -11.43 10.81
C CYS A 12 2.61 -10.30 11.33
N SER A 13 2.80 -9.08 10.82
CA SER A 13 2.01 -7.91 11.23
C SER A 13 0.55 -7.96 10.75
N LYS A 14 0.21 -8.84 9.81
CA LYS A 14 -1.17 -9.05 9.32
C LYS A 14 -1.90 -10.14 10.11
N CYS A 15 -1.30 -11.34 10.25
CA CYS A 15 -1.97 -12.49 10.88
C CYS A 15 -1.51 -12.79 12.31
N GLY A 16 -0.46 -12.14 12.82
CA GLY A 16 0.06 -12.33 14.18
C GLY A 16 0.80 -13.65 14.42
N LEU A 17 0.87 -14.53 13.41
CA LEU A 17 1.55 -15.82 13.50
C LEU A 17 3.07 -15.65 13.41
N SER A 18 3.80 -16.56 14.05
CA SER A 18 5.25 -16.68 13.94
C SER A 18 5.66 -17.36 12.63
N PHE A 19 6.82 -16.98 12.11
CA PHE A 19 7.40 -17.57 10.90
C PHE A 19 8.10 -18.89 11.20
N SER A 20 7.98 -19.85 10.29
CA SER A 20 8.67 -21.14 10.31
C SER A 20 10.02 -21.08 9.61
N LYS A 21 10.87 -22.08 9.84
CA LYS A 21 12.23 -22.17 9.27
C LYS A 21 12.32 -22.25 7.73
N ASN A 22 11.20 -22.46 7.05
CA ASN A 22 11.14 -22.48 5.59
C ASN A 22 10.22 -21.38 5.03
N ASP A 23 9.69 -20.50 5.90
CA ASP A 23 8.75 -19.47 5.47
C ASP A 23 9.51 -18.28 4.88
N PHE A 24 9.12 -17.91 3.67
CA PHE A 24 9.58 -16.68 3.07
C PHE A 24 8.78 -15.51 3.61
N VAL A 25 9.49 -14.43 3.93
CA VAL A 25 8.89 -13.23 4.49
C VAL A 25 9.17 -12.01 3.62
N MET A 26 8.20 -11.12 3.58
CA MET A 26 8.35 -9.79 3.03
C MET A 26 8.52 -8.80 4.18
N ARG A 27 9.61 -8.04 4.12
CA ARG A 27 9.88 -6.95 5.05
C ARG A 27 9.60 -5.63 4.34
N ALA A 28 8.75 -4.83 4.97
CA ALA A 28 8.51 -3.46 4.57
C ALA A 28 8.84 -2.57 5.77
N LYS A 29 9.91 -1.79 5.65
CA LYS A 29 10.37 -0.89 6.71
C LYS A 29 10.65 -1.67 8.01
N THR A 30 9.83 -1.48 9.03
CA THR A 30 9.95 -2.13 10.36
C THR A 30 8.98 -3.30 10.55
N LYS A 31 8.12 -3.58 9.56
CA LYS A 31 7.09 -4.62 9.64
C LYS A 31 7.45 -5.81 8.75
N ILE A 32 7.10 -7.01 9.24
CA ILE A 32 7.38 -8.28 8.55
C ILE A 32 6.07 -9.01 8.33
N TYR A 33 5.91 -9.59 7.15
CA TYR A 33 4.69 -10.23 6.68
C TYR A 33 5.02 -11.55 5.97
N HIS A 34 4.10 -12.50 5.97
CA HIS A 34 4.19 -13.63 5.04
C HIS A 34 4.03 -13.14 3.60
N ILE A 35 4.61 -13.87 2.64
CA ILE A 35 4.42 -13.58 1.21
C ILE A 35 2.93 -13.43 0.86
N GLU A 36 2.09 -14.33 1.35
CA GLU A 36 0.66 -14.32 1.08
C GLU A 36 -0.12 -13.27 1.89
N CYS A 37 0.46 -12.78 2.99
CA CYS A 37 -0.15 -11.76 3.84
C CYS A 37 0.12 -10.33 3.36
N PHE A 38 1.11 -10.15 2.47
CA PHE A 38 1.50 -8.84 1.95
C PHE A 38 0.52 -8.39 0.85
N ARG A 39 -0.63 -7.89 1.30
CA ARG A 39 -1.78 -7.52 0.44
C ARG A 39 -2.29 -6.14 0.79
N CYS A 40 -2.78 -5.43 -0.23
CA CYS A 40 -3.51 -4.18 -0.08
C CYS A 40 -4.68 -4.39 0.89
N SER A 41 -4.89 -3.48 1.84
CA SER A 41 -6.00 -3.58 2.79
C SER A 41 -7.34 -3.12 2.20
N ALA A 42 -7.32 -2.42 1.07
CA ALA A 42 -8.53 -1.96 0.39
C ALA A 42 -9.01 -2.98 -0.67
N CYS A 43 -8.15 -3.36 -1.61
CA CYS A 43 -8.51 -4.28 -2.70
C CYS A 43 -8.04 -5.74 -2.51
N GLU A 44 -7.35 -6.06 -1.41
CA GLU A 44 -6.82 -7.40 -1.11
C GLU A 44 -5.82 -7.98 -2.14
N ARG A 45 -5.40 -7.15 -3.10
CA ARG A 45 -4.37 -7.48 -4.10
C ARG A 45 -3.04 -7.76 -3.43
N GLN A 46 -2.39 -8.85 -3.82
CA GLN A 46 -1.03 -9.17 -3.38
C GLN A 46 -0.02 -8.20 -4.01
N LEU A 47 0.81 -7.62 -3.16
CA LEU A 47 1.90 -6.72 -3.56
C LEU A 47 3.18 -7.56 -3.69
N ILE A 48 3.95 -7.33 -4.75
CA ILE A 48 5.19 -8.08 -5.04
C ILE A 48 6.38 -7.12 -5.15
N PRO A 49 7.63 -7.60 -4.97
CA PRO A 49 8.80 -6.78 -5.19
C PRO A 49 8.78 -6.11 -6.57
N GLY A 50 8.95 -4.79 -6.60
CA GLY A 50 8.82 -3.97 -7.81
C GLY A 50 7.48 -3.26 -7.95
N ASP A 51 6.43 -3.67 -7.22
CA ASP A 51 5.18 -2.91 -7.13
C ASP A 51 5.36 -1.69 -6.22
N GLU A 52 4.78 -0.56 -6.64
CA GLU A 52 4.67 0.64 -5.81
C GLU A 52 3.51 0.48 -4.81
N PHE A 53 3.81 0.70 -3.54
CA PHE A 53 2.84 0.62 -2.46
C PHE A 53 3.16 1.63 -1.36
N ALA A 54 2.16 1.91 -0.54
CA ALA A 54 2.29 2.74 0.64
C ALA A 54 2.05 1.91 1.90
N LEU A 55 2.94 2.07 2.87
CA LEU A 55 2.78 1.50 4.21
C LEU A 55 2.25 2.60 5.16
N ARG A 56 1.00 2.47 5.58
CA ARG A 56 0.35 3.33 6.58
C ARG A 56 0.19 2.60 7.92
N GLU A 57 -0.32 3.29 8.92
CA GLU A 57 -0.67 2.70 10.21
C GLU A 57 -1.74 1.61 10.06
N ASP A 58 -2.76 1.88 9.23
CA ASP A 58 -3.87 0.97 8.93
C ASP A 58 -3.47 -0.26 8.09
N GLY A 59 -2.31 -0.23 7.42
CA GLY A 59 -1.83 -1.35 6.62
C GLY A 59 -1.12 -0.95 5.34
N LEU A 60 -1.05 -1.91 4.41
CA LEU A 60 -0.44 -1.76 3.08
C LEU A 60 -1.51 -1.32 2.08
N PHE A 61 -1.19 -0.38 1.20
CA PHE A 61 -2.07 0.09 0.14
C PHE A 61 -1.33 0.10 -1.19
N CYS A 62 -1.94 -0.42 -2.26
CA CYS A 62 -1.36 -0.29 -3.59
C CYS A 62 -1.39 1.17 -4.04
N LYS A 63 -0.59 1.52 -5.07
CA LYS A 63 -0.57 2.86 -5.66
C LYS A 63 -1.96 3.45 -5.93
N GLU A 64 -2.84 2.67 -6.55
CA GLU A 64 -4.19 3.11 -6.94
C GLU A 64 -5.05 3.50 -5.72
N ASP A 65 -5.17 2.60 -4.73
CA ASP A 65 -5.93 2.87 -3.51
C ASP A 65 -5.26 3.97 -2.66
N HIS A 66 -3.93 4.00 -2.63
CA HIS A 66 -3.17 5.01 -1.91
C HIS A 66 -3.44 6.42 -2.45
N GLU A 67 -3.39 6.60 -3.76
CA GLU A 67 -3.69 7.88 -4.41
C GLU A 67 -5.13 8.33 -4.12
N VAL A 68 -6.07 7.39 -4.09
CA VAL A 68 -7.48 7.65 -3.73
C VAL A 68 -7.63 8.10 -2.28
N LEU A 69 -6.91 7.49 -1.36
CA LEU A 69 -6.95 7.85 0.06
C LEU A 69 -6.23 9.17 0.33
N GLU A 70 -5.12 9.43 -0.36
CA GLU A 70 -4.36 10.67 -0.20
C GLU A 70 -5.14 11.90 -0.69
N LYS A 71 -5.85 11.80 -1.81
CA LYS A 71 -6.76 12.88 -2.25
C LYS A 71 -7.92 13.09 -1.27
N ALA A 72 -8.38 12.04 -0.60
CA ALA A 72 -9.45 12.17 0.40
C ALA A 72 -8.97 12.91 1.66
N THR A 73 -7.71 12.74 2.06
CA THR A 73 -7.14 13.40 3.24
C THR A 73 -6.63 14.81 2.97
N ASN A 74 -6.23 15.13 1.74
CA ASN A 74 -5.73 16.46 1.35
C ASN A 74 -6.77 17.37 0.67
N SER A 75 -8.06 17.02 0.70
CA SER A 75 -9.13 17.82 0.09
C SER A 75 -10.16 18.30 1.12
N GLU A 76 -9.72 19.22 1.98
CA GLU A 76 -10.59 20.32 2.36
C GLU A 76 -10.35 21.44 1.35
N ASN A 77 -11.34 21.65 0.46
CA ASN A 77 -11.42 22.64 -0.62
C ASN A 77 -10.91 22.19 -2.00
N ASN A 78 -11.74 21.44 -2.74
CA ASN A 78 -12.51 22.06 -3.81
C ASN A 78 -13.60 21.11 -4.35
N ASN A 79 -14.82 21.62 -4.33
CA ASN A 79 -16.02 20.99 -4.88
C ASN A 79 -15.84 20.67 -6.37
N ASN A 80 -16.02 19.41 -6.76
CA ASN A 80 -16.60 19.12 -8.07
C ASN A 80 -17.36 17.78 -8.10
N THR A 81 -18.61 17.84 -7.66
CA THR A 81 -19.77 17.45 -8.48
C THR A 81 -19.64 16.19 -9.35
N THR A 82 -20.08 15.05 -8.85
CA THR A 82 -20.63 13.99 -9.70
C THR A 82 -22.04 14.39 -10.14
N ASN A 83 -22.16 15.20 -11.20
CA ASN A 83 -23.41 15.36 -11.94
C ASN A 83 -23.40 14.28 -13.05
N VAL A 84 -24.17 13.21 -12.84
CA VAL A 84 -24.38 12.18 -13.86
C VAL A 84 -25.38 12.73 -14.88
N ASN A 85 -24.85 13.36 -15.92
CA ASN A 85 -25.63 13.85 -17.05
C ASN A 85 -25.19 13.06 -18.27
N ASN A 86 -25.86 11.95 -18.51
CA ASN A 86 -25.79 11.25 -19.80
C ASN A 86 -26.20 12.22 -20.90
N ASN A 87 -25.30 12.51 -21.85
CA ASN A 87 -25.64 12.77 -23.25
C ASN A 87 -24.39 12.70 -24.12
N ASN A 88 -24.45 11.76 -25.06
CA ASN A 88 -23.53 11.54 -26.17
C ASN A 88 -23.42 12.78 -27.07
N SER A 89 -22.21 13.27 -27.31
CA SER A 89 -21.84 13.85 -28.61
C SER A 89 -20.31 13.89 -28.75
N SER A 90 -19.79 13.07 -29.66
CA SER A 90 -18.41 13.12 -30.15
C SER A 90 -18.06 14.52 -30.66
N ASN A 91 -17.04 15.20 -30.08
CA ASN A 91 -16.12 16.04 -30.87
C ASN A 91 -14.88 16.57 -30.10
N HIS A 92 -13.78 16.63 -30.87
CA HIS A 92 -12.59 17.49 -30.82
C HIS A 92 -11.45 17.37 -29.77
N ASN A 93 -10.26 17.19 -30.34
CA ASN A 93 -8.99 17.93 -30.16
C ASN A 93 -8.73 18.60 -28.80
N ASN A 94 -7.58 18.33 -28.20
CA ASN A 94 -6.45 19.26 -28.23
C ASN A 94 -5.20 18.74 -27.50
N ASN A 95 -4.08 19.29 -27.95
CA ASN A 95 -2.74 19.15 -27.43
C ASN A 95 -2.61 19.62 -25.97
N ASN A 96 -1.65 19.01 -25.27
CA ASN A 96 -0.68 19.63 -24.35
C ASN A 96 -1.13 20.93 -23.66
N GLU A 97 -1.30 20.92 -22.33
CA GLU A 97 -0.48 21.72 -21.41
C GLU A 97 -0.48 21.07 -20.02
N GLY A 98 0.68 21.11 -19.37
CA GLY A 98 1.04 20.29 -18.23
C GLY A 98 0.08 20.37 -17.04
N SER A 99 -0.31 19.21 -16.54
CA SER A 99 -0.58 19.07 -15.12
C SER A 99 0.76 18.80 -14.45
N ASN A 100 1.24 19.88 -13.84
CA ASN A 100 2.45 19.96 -13.05
C ASN A 100 2.71 18.66 -12.28
N SER A 101 3.89 18.10 -12.52
CA SER A 101 4.50 17.14 -11.63
C SER A 101 4.61 17.79 -10.25
N VAL A 102 3.67 17.50 -9.36
CA VAL A 102 3.99 17.50 -7.93
C VAL A 102 4.63 16.14 -7.65
N VAL A 103 5.84 15.99 -8.17
CA VAL A 103 6.86 15.21 -7.47
C VAL A 103 7.26 16.03 -6.26
N LEU A 104 6.45 15.98 -5.20
CA LEU A 104 6.82 16.47 -3.87
C LEU A 104 6.18 15.53 -2.86
N SER A 105 6.84 14.42 -2.52
CA SER A 105 8.07 14.33 -1.71
C SER A 105 7.83 14.71 -0.25
N SER A 106 8.44 13.91 0.62
CA SER A 106 8.92 14.29 1.96
C SER A 106 8.03 13.96 3.14
N THR A 107 7.82 12.67 3.39
CA THR A 107 8.17 12.10 4.71
C THR A 107 8.74 10.70 4.54
N ALA A 108 10.00 10.65 4.08
CA ALA A 108 10.94 9.55 4.23
C ALA A 108 10.55 8.16 3.68
N GLU A 109 11.55 7.46 3.13
CA GLU A 109 11.62 6.00 3.01
C GLU A 109 10.51 5.33 2.18
N ASP A 110 10.63 5.43 0.85
CA ASP A 110 10.13 4.41 -0.09
C ASP A 110 10.41 3.03 0.50
N GLY A 111 9.35 2.38 0.97
CA GLY A 111 9.45 1.07 1.59
C GLY A 111 9.77 0.05 0.51
N ALA A 112 11.03 -0.06 0.09
CA ALA A 112 11.43 -1.16 -0.77
C ALA A 112 11.03 -2.49 -0.12
N ILE A 113 10.38 -3.37 -0.89
CA ILE A 113 9.99 -4.70 -0.43
C ILE A 113 11.28 -5.52 -0.40
N GLU A 114 11.84 -5.70 0.79
CA GLU A 114 12.98 -6.58 0.97
C GLU A 114 12.48 -8.00 1.25
N VAL A 115 12.73 -8.90 0.31
CA VAL A 115 12.50 -10.33 0.51
C VAL A 115 13.70 -10.88 1.26
N GLN A 116 13.57 -11.05 2.57
CA GLN A 116 14.64 -11.59 3.41
C GLN A 116 14.34 -13.05 3.76
N ILE A 117 15.29 -13.94 3.46
CA ILE A 117 15.29 -15.33 3.95
C ILE A 117 16.28 -15.37 5.11
N SER A 118 15.79 -15.26 6.35
CA SER A 118 16.66 -15.39 7.52
C SER A 118 15.90 -16.02 8.67
N VAL A 119 15.78 -17.34 8.58
CA VAL A 119 15.42 -18.22 9.70
C VAL A 119 16.65 -19.08 10.00
N GLY A 120 17.73 -18.39 10.38
CA GLY A 120 19.01 -18.94 10.78
C GLY A 120 19.77 -17.87 11.54
#